data_AF-A0A383C0G1-F1
#
_entry.id   AF-A0A383C0G1-F1
#
_cell.length_a   1.000
_cell.length_b   1.000
_cell.length_c   1.000
_cell.angle_alpha   90.00
_cell.angle_beta   90.00
_cell.angle_gamma   90.00
#
_symmetry.space_group_name_H-M   'P 1'
#
loop_
_entity.id
_entity.type
_entity.pdbx_description
1 polymer ?
#
loop_
_entity_poly.entity_id
_entity_poly.type
_entity_poly.pdbx_seq_one_letter_code
_entity_poly.pdbx_strand_id
1 'polypeptide(L)'
;MLGNFTQGGLVFGHTEPDTRIEFDGRAVRVNRSGDFIFGFGRDFPASANLYWTPANGKRQALDLSIKARTYKTQRIDGLPPKMVTPPQ
;
A
#
# COMPACT_ATOMS: atom_id res chain seq x y z
N MET A 1 13.48 -1.83 -4.11
CA MET A 1 12.30 -1.39 -3.34
C MET A 1 12.71 -1.09 -1.91
N LEU A 2 12.20 0.00 -1.34
CA LEU A 2 12.48 0.44 0.03
C LEU A 2 11.15 0.75 0.70
N GLY A 3 10.90 0.23 1.90
CA GLY A 3 9.64 0.49 2.60
C GLY A 3 9.31 -0.52 3.68
N ASN A 4 8.25 -0.23 4.42
CA ASN A 4 7.76 -1.10 5.48
C ASN A 4 6.64 -1.99 4.95
N PHE A 5 6.93 -3.28 4.81
CA PHE A 5 5.97 -4.32 4.46
C PHE A 5 5.16 -4.74 5.68
N THR A 6 4.44 -3.78 6.25
CA THR A 6 3.58 -3.93 7.41
C THR A 6 2.23 -3.26 7.17
N GLN A 7 1.21 -3.69 7.89
CA GLN A 7 -0.08 -3.00 7.95
C GLN A 7 0.07 -1.51 8.29
N GLY A 8 -0.54 -0.65 7.47
CA GLY A 8 -0.36 0.81 7.54
C GLY A 8 1.00 1.33 7.04
N GLY A 9 1.82 0.47 6.43
CA GLY A 9 3.14 0.81 5.90
C GLY A 9 3.10 1.39 4.48
N LEU A 10 4.16 2.10 4.11
CA LEU A 10 4.38 2.66 2.78
C LEU A 10 5.60 2.01 2.13
N VAL A 11 5.50 1.77 0.82
CA VAL A 11 6.56 1.21 0.00
C VAL A 11 6.84 2.12 -1.18
N PHE A 12 8.13 2.41 -1.35
CA PHE A 12 8.70 3.16 -2.45
C PHE A 12 9.43 2.19 -3.37
N GLY A 13 9.19 2.33 -4.65
CA GLY A 13 9.85 1.56 -5.68
C GLY A 13 10.38 2.46 -6.79
N HIS A 14 11.34 1.90 -7.52
CA HIS A 14 11.90 2.50 -8.70
C HIS A 14 11.92 1.42 -9.79
N THR A 15 11.56 1.80 -11.00
CA THR A 15 11.48 0.94 -12.18
C THR A 15 11.93 1.71 -13.42
N GLU A 16 11.95 1.05 -14.58
CA GLU A 16 12.20 1.75 -15.84
C GLU A 16 11.03 2.71 -16.16
N PRO A 17 11.29 3.87 -16.79
CA PRO A 17 10.23 4.73 -17.30
C PRO A 17 9.22 3.94 -18.15
N ASP A 18 7.97 4.39 -18.14
CA ASP A 18 6.85 3.77 -18.87
C ASP A 18 6.49 2.32 -18.45
N THR A 19 7.09 1.81 -17.37
CA THR A 19 6.67 0.55 -16.77
C THR A 19 5.26 0.66 -16.18
N ARG A 20 4.40 -0.29 -16.51
CA ARG A 20 3.07 -0.42 -15.91
C ARG A 20 3.17 -1.22 -14.62
N ILE A 21 2.78 -0.62 -13.51
CA ILE A 21 2.73 -1.27 -12.19
C ILE A 21 1.27 -1.53 -11.81
N GLU A 22 1.00 -2.74 -11.30
CA GLU A 22 -0.29 -3.13 -10.74
C GLU A 22 -0.06 -3.75 -9.37
N PHE A 23 -0.71 -3.19 -8.34
CA PHE A 23 -0.66 -3.66 -6.97
C PHE A 23 -2.06 -4.10 -6.55
N ASP A 24 -2.22 -5.39 -6.25
CA ASP A 24 -3.48 -6.00 -5.82
C ASP A 24 -4.66 -5.65 -6.76
N GLY A 25 -4.42 -5.79 -8.07
CA GLY A 25 -5.39 -5.48 -9.13
C GLY A 25 -5.59 -3.99 -9.42
N ARG A 26 -4.87 -3.08 -8.76
CA ARG A 26 -4.96 -1.63 -8.97
C ARG A 26 -3.72 -1.09 -9.66
N ALA A 27 -3.90 -0.28 -10.71
CA ALA A 27 -2.79 0.40 -11.36
C ALA A 27 -2.12 1.42 -10.42
N VAL A 28 -0.80 1.35 -10.32
CA VAL A 28 0.02 2.32 -9.56
C VAL A 28 0.66 3.28 -10.54
N ARG A 29 0.55 4.58 -10.26
CA ARG A 29 1.16 5.62 -11.08
C ARG A 29 2.68 5.58 -10.93
N VAL A 30 3.37 5.57 -12.06
CA VAL A 30 4.83 5.73 -12.15
C VAL A 30 5.12 7.11 -12.73
N ASN A 31 6.06 7.85 -12.15
CA ASN A 31 6.49 9.14 -12.69
C ASN A 31 7.45 8.95 -13.88
N ARG A 32 7.84 10.05 -14.54
CA ARG A 32 8.79 10.01 -15.69
C ARG A 32 10.18 9.48 -15.33
N SER A 33 10.57 9.60 -14.06
CA SER A 33 11.83 9.10 -13.55
C SER A 33 11.77 7.60 -13.19
N GLY A 34 10.60 6.96 -13.26
CA GLY A 34 10.43 5.56 -12.87
C GLY A 34 10.08 5.34 -11.40
N ASP A 35 9.86 6.39 -10.61
CA ASP A 35 9.50 6.25 -9.20
C ASP A 35 8.01 6.01 -9.02
N PHE A 36 7.68 5.16 -8.04
CA PHE A 36 6.31 4.87 -7.65
C PHE A 36 6.20 4.63 -6.15
N ILE A 37 4.99 4.81 -5.63
CA ILE A 37 4.67 4.59 -4.23
C ILE A 37 3.32 3.89 -4.10
N PHE A 38 3.21 2.97 -3.17
CA PHE A 38 1.94 2.41 -2.71
C PHE A 38 1.99 2.13 -1.21
N GLY A 39 0.84 1.91 -0.59
CA GLY A 39 0.72 1.64 0.84
C GLY A 39 -0.21 0.49 1.13
N PHE A 40 0.01 -0.13 2.29
CA PHE A 40 -0.89 -1.13 2.85
C PHE A 40 -1.90 -0.43 3.74
N GLY A 41 -3.18 -0.77 3.58
CA GLY A 41 -4.22 -0.38 4.53
C GLY A 41 -3.89 -0.86 5.96
N ARG A 42 -4.61 -0.31 6.95
CA ARG A 42 -4.46 -0.72 8.35
C ARG A 42 -4.74 -2.20 8.56
N ASP A 43 -5.78 -2.71 7.91
CA ASP A 43 -6.21 -4.11 8.03
C ASP A 43 -5.91 -4.88 6.74
N PHE A 44 -4.80 -4.54 6.08
CA PHE A 44 -4.42 -5.18 4.82
C PHE A 44 -4.13 -6.67 5.02
N PRO A 45 -4.49 -7.55 4.07
CA PRO A 45 -4.16 -8.98 4.13
C PRO A 45 -2.66 -9.25 4.33
N ALA A 46 -2.33 -10.45 4.83
CA ALA A 46 -0.94 -10.85 5.08
C ALA A 46 -0.12 -11.06 3.79
N SER A 47 -0.79 -11.06 2.63
CA SER A 47 -0.16 -11.18 1.31
C SER A 47 -0.73 -10.14 0.34
N ALA A 48 0.09 -9.71 -0.61
CA ALA A 48 -0.33 -8.92 -1.77
C ALA A 48 0.41 -9.36 -3.03
N ASN A 49 -0.20 -9.18 -4.18
CA ASN A 49 0.48 -9.39 -5.46
C ASN A 49 0.91 -8.04 -6.04
N LEU A 50 2.16 -7.98 -6.48
CA LEU A 50 2.71 -6.88 -7.26
C LEU A 50 3.05 -7.40 -8.65
N TYR A 51 2.56 -6.72 -9.67
CA TYR A 51 2.93 -6.98 -11.06
C TYR A 51 3.58 -5.75 -11.66
N TRP A 52 4.55 -5.98 -12.53
CA TRP A 52 5.11 -4.93 -13.36
C TRP A 52 5.36 -5.43 -14.77
N THR A 53 5.11 -4.56 -15.74
CA THR A 53 5.35 -4.85 -17.16
C THR A 53 6.13 -3.68 -17.75
N PRO A 54 7.44 -3.86 -18.00
CA PRO A 54 8.24 -2.87 -18.72
C PRO A 54 7.66 -2.66 -20.13
N ALA A 55 7.88 -1.49 -20.74
CA ALA A 55 7.30 -1.15 -22.04
C ALA A 55 7.57 -2.20 -23.13
N ASN A 56 8.75 -2.80 -23.12
CA ASN A 56 9.17 -3.85 -24.07
C ASN A 56 9.42 -5.22 -23.39
N GLY A 57 8.92 -5.38 -22.16
CA GLY A 57 9.20 -6.54 -21.32
C GLY A 57 8.00 -7.49 -21.18
N LYS A 58 8.26 -8.64 -20.57
CA LYS A 58 7.20 -9.55 -20.11
C LYS A 58 6.65 -9.05 -18.77
N ARG A 59 5.38 -9.36 -18.52
CA ARG A 59 4.78 -9.16 -17.19
C ARG A 59 5.54 -10.02 -16.17
N GLN A 60 5.96 -9.39 -15.10
CA GLN A 60 6.58 -10.02 -13.94
C GLN A 60 5.63 -9.94 -12.75
N ALA A 61 5.80 -10.85 -11.80
CA ALA A 61 4.97 -10.97 -10.61
C ALA A 61 5.87 -11.15 -9.37
N LEU A 62 5.45 -10.57 -8.26
CA LEU A 62 6.06 -10.73 -6.95
C LEU A 62 4.98 -10.79 -5.89
N ASP A 63 5.03 -11.84 -5.08
CA ASP A 63 4.19 -11.99 -3.89
C ASP A 63 4.87 -11.31 -2.69
N LEU A 64 4.16 -10.39 -2.07
CA LEU A 64 4.64 -9.61 -0.94
C LEU A 64 4.04 -10.15 0.36
N SER A 65 4.90 -10.49 1.32
CA SER A 65 4.49 -10.85 2.67
C SER A 65 4.38 -9.61 3.55
N ILE A 66 3.17 -9.34 4.05
CA ILE A 66 2.84 -8.13 4.83
C ILE A 66 2.67 -8.51 6.29
N LYS A 67 3.51 -7.95 7.15
CA LYS A 67 3.47 -8.23 8.59
C LYS A 67 2.32 -7.48 9.24
N ALA A 68 1.51 -8.17 10.03
CA ALA A 68 0.54 -7.52 10.90
C ALA A 68 1.26 -6.60 11.90
N ARG A 69 0.70 -5.42 12.16
CA ARG A 69 1.25 -4.48 13.14
C ARG A 69 0.43 -4.56 14.42
N THR A 70 1.07 -4.92 15.54
CA THR A 70 0.42 -4.84 16.85
C THR A 70 0.29 -3.37 17.26
N TYR A 71 -0.86 -2.76 17.00
CA TYR A 71 -1.15 -1.41 17.48
C TYR A 71 -1.36 -1.47 19.00
N LYS A 72 -0.67 -0.62 19.78
CA LYS A 72 -1.07 -0.34 21.17
C LYS A 72 -2.42 0.37 21.11
N THR A 73 -3.50 -0.37 21.26
CA THR A 73 -4.85 0.18 21.36
C THR A 73 -4.97 0.79 22.75
N GLN A 74 -4.90 2.11 22.85
CA GLN A 74 -5.37 2.79 24.05
C GLN A 74 -6.90 2.88 23.94
N ARG A 75 -7.58 2.17 24.84
CA ARG A 75 -9.01 2.36 25.08
C ARG A 75 -9.15 3.74 25.73
N ILE A 76 -9.82 4.67 25.05
CA ILE A 76 -10.20 5.94 25.66
C ILE A 76 -11.58 5.69 26.26
N ASP A 77 -11.65 5.34 27.54
CA ASP A 77 -12.92 5.35 28.27
C ASP A 77 -13.21 6.81 28.67
N GLY A 78 -14.28 7.41 28.12
CA GLY A 78 -14.74 8.76 28.50
C GLY A 78 -14.82 9.82 27.39
N LEU A 79 -15.13 9.46 26.13
CA LEU A 79 -15.51 10.45 25.11
C LEU A 79 -16.86 11.10 25.48
N PRO A 80 -16.96 12.45 25.59
CA PRO A 80 -18.24 13.14 25.73
C PRO A 80 -19.16 12.83 24.53
N PRO A 81 -20.47 12.57 24.73
CA PRO A 81 -21.39 12.04 23.70
C PRO A 81 -21.69 12.96 22.50
N LYS A 82 -20.98 14.08 22.32
CA LYS A 82 -21.25 15.08 21.26
C LYS A 82 -20.43 14.89 19.97
N MET A 83 -19.60 13.85 19.84
CA MET A 83 -18.70 13.66 18.68
C MET A 83 -18.99 12.42 17.82
N VAL A 84 -20.23 11.92 17.81
CA VAL A 84 -20.56 10.65 17.13
C VAL A 84 -21.70 10.72 16.11
N THR A 85 -22.22 11.91 15.79
CA THR A 85 -23.26 12.02 14.74
C THR A 85 -22.97 13.20 13.81
N PRO A 86 -22.73 12.97 12.51
CA PRO A 86 -22.70 14.06 11.53
C PRO A 86 -24.11 14.66 11.39
N PRO A 87 -24.27 16.00 11.33
CA PRO A 87 -25.55 16.61 10.99
C PRO A 87 -25.94 16.29 9.53
N GLN A 88 -27.24 16.14 9.29
CA GLN A 88 -27.84 15.96 7.95
C GLN A 88 -27.61 17.16 7.04
#